data_AF-A0A534Z310-F1
#
_entry.id   AF-A0A534Z310-F1
#
_cell.length_a   1.000
_cell.length_b   1.000
_cell.length_c   1.000
_cell.angle_alpha   90.00
_cell.angle_beta   90.00
_cell.angle_gamma   90.00
#
_symmetry.space_group_name_H-M   'P 1'
#
loop_
_entity.id
_entity.type
_entity.pdbx_description
1 polymer ?
#
loop_
_entity_poly.entity_id
_entity_poly.type
_entity_poly.pdbx_seq_one_letter_code
_entity_poly.pdbx_strand_id
1 'polypeptide(L)'
;MLAVLEGAVSDFQKYATASSGRGRRLFADADAWFRSSAADRPLDFESICQALGLDPSFIRAGLHRWCSARRREPRQSRTVLRYPFRRMSGTRHMISAVS
;
A
#
# COMPACT_ATOMS: atom_id res chain seq x y z
N MET A 1 -3.57 -23.02 -8.68
CA MET A 1 -3.80 -22.24 -7.44
C MET A 1 -2.95 -20.96 -7.36
N LEU A 2 -2.10 -20.67 -8.35
CA LEU A 2 -1.27 -19.47 -8.39
C LEU A 2 -2.10 -18.17 -8.32
N ALA A 3 -3.20 -18.06 -9.07
CA ALA A 3 -4.05 -16.87 -9.09
C ALA A 3 -4.59 -16.47 -7.69
N VAL A 4 -4.86 -17.45 -6.82
CA VAL A 4 -5.33 -17.18 -5.44
C VAL A 4 -4.20 -16.60 -4.61
N LEU A 5 -2.99 -17.16 -4.73
CA LEU A 5 -1.80 -16.65 -4.06
C LEU A 5 -1.45 -15.24 -4.55
N GLU A 6 -1.44 -15.02 -5.87
CA GLU A 6 -1.18 -13.70 -6.47
C GLU A 6 -2.19 -12.65 -6.03
N GLY A 7 -3.49 -13.01 -5.99
CA GLY A 7 -4.54 -12.14 -5.48
C GLY A 7 -4.32 -11.75 -4.03
N ALA A 8 -4.05 -12.72 -3.16
CA ALA A 8 -3.78 -12.47 -1.74
C ALA A 8 -2.52 -11.61 -1.51
N VAL A 9 -1.45 -11.86 -2.26
CA VAL A 9 -0.23 -11.03 -2.23
C VAL A 9 -0.55 -9.61 -2.70
N SER A 10 -1.30 -9.46 -3.79
CA SER A 10 -1.71 -8.16 -4.32
C SER A 10 -2.55 -7.36 -3.32
N ASP A 11 -3.53 -7.99 -2.67
CA ASP A 11 -4.36 -7.34 -1.64
C ASP A 11 -3.53 -6.97 -0.41
N PHE A 12 -2.70 -7.88 0.09
CA PHE A 12 -1.77 -7.59 1.19
C PHE A 12 -0.89 -6.39 0.85
N GLN A 13 -0.33 -6.37 -0.35
CA GLN A 13 0.54 -5.28 -0.75
C GLN A 13 -0.22 -3.98 -0.97
N LYS A 14 -1.37 -4.00 -1.63
CA LYS A 14 -2.19 -2.84 -1.92
C LYS A 14 -2.66 -2.14 -0.64
N TYR A 15 -3.03 -2.90 0.38
CA TYR A 15 -3.61 -2.36 1.61
C TYR A 15 -2.61 -2.18 2.76
N ALA A 16 -1.33 -2.55 2.59
CA ALA A 16 -0.29 -2.43 3.62
C ALA A 16 -0.08 -1.02 4.20
N THR A 17 -0.42 0.03 3.45
CA THR A 17 -0.27 1.44 3.88
C THR A 17 -1.60 2.20 3.92
N ALA A 18 -2.73 1.49 3.76
CA ALA A 18 -4.05 2.09 3.72
C ALA A 18 -4.40 2.76 5.07
N SER A 19 -4.88 4.00 5.00
CA SER A 19 -5.36 4.74 6.17
C SER A 19 -6.85 4.53 6.45
N SER A 20 -7.63 4.06 5.46
CA SER A 20 -9.06 3.82 5.60
C SER A 20 -9.34 2.58 6.44
N GLY A 21 -10.44 2.61 7.21
CA GLY A 21 -10.87 1.45 8.03
C GLY A 21 -11.06 0.18 7.19
N ARG A 22 -11.69 0.31 6.00
CA ARG A 22 -11.84 -0.79 5.04
C ARG A 22 -10.50 -1.34 4.58
N GLY A 23 -9.54 -0.47 4.23
CA GLY A 23 -8.22 -0.91 3.80
C GLY A 23 -7.47 -1.66 4.90
N ARG A 24 -7.51 -1.17 6.15
CA ARG A 24 -6.90 -1.86 7.29
C ARG A 24 -7.52 -3.24 7.54
N ARG A 25 -8.85 -3.36 7.41
CA ARG A 25 -9.56 -4.64 7.53
C ARG A 25 -9.09 -5.63 6.45
N LEU A 26 -9.08 -5.19 5.18
CA LEU A 26 -8.62 -6.03 4.06
C LEU A 26 -7.16 -6.48 4.23
N PHE A 27 -6.29 -5.59 4.72
CA PHE A 27 -4.92 -5.96 5.04
C PHE A 27 -4.86 -7.02 6.16
N ALA A 28 -5.60 -6.82 7.25
CA ALA A 28 -5.62 -7.76 8.37
C ALA A 28 -6.17 -9.13 7.98
N ASP A 29 -7.20 -9.16 7.12
CA ASP A 29 -7.78 -10.41 6.62
C ASP A 29 -6.75 -11.18 5.76
N ALA A 30 -6.04 -10.49 4.86
CA ALA A 30 -4.98 -11.10 4.05
C ALA A 30 -3.80 -11.58 4.90
N ASP A 31 -3.34 -10.76 5.85
CA ASP A 31 -2.27 -11.09 6.79
C ASP A 31 -2.62 -12.28 7.68
N ALA A 32 -3.88 -12.38 8.14
CA ALA A 32 -4.38 -13.53 8.89
C ALA A 32 -4.42 -14.80 8.04
N TRP A 33 -4.80 -14.70 6.76
CA TRP A 33 -4.77 -15.83 5.83
C TRP A 33 -3.34 -16.36 5.64
N PHE A 34 -2.35 -15.49 5.44
CA PHE A 34 -0.94 -15.89 5.34
C PHE A 34 -0.39 -16.53 6.63
N ARG A 35 -0.87 -16.11 7.81
CA ARG A 35 -0.46 -16.69 9.11
C ARG A 35 -1.23 -17.94 9.50
N SER A 36 -2.31 -18.27 8.80
CA SER A 36 -3.08 -19.47 9.10
C SER A 36 -2.23 -20.71 8.84
N SER A 37 -2.21 -21.62 9.81
CA SER A 37 -1.52 -22.91 9.74
C SER A 37 -2.45 -24.09 9.49
N ALA A 38 -3.74 -23.82 9.24
CA ALA A 38 -4.76 -24.86 9.23
C ALA A 38 -5.06 -25.32 7.80
N ALA A 39 -4.76 -26.59 7.52
CA ALA A 39 -5.11 -27.34 6.32
C ALA A 39 -6.63 -27.70 6.22
N ASP A 40 -7.47 -27.09 7.06
CA ASP A 40 -8.87 -27.47 7.26
C ASP A 40 -9.85 -26.67 6.37
N ARG A 41 -9.34 -25.77 5.52
CA ARG A 41 -10.16 -25.03 4.55
C ARG A 41 -9.64 -25.23 3.13
N PRO A 42 -10.52 -25.41 2.13
CA PRO A 42 -10.11 -25.41 0.74
C PRO A 42 -9.42 -24.08 0.42
N LEU A 43 -8.30 -24.15 -0.31
CA LEU A 43 -7.49 -22.99 -0.68
C LEU A 43 -6.88 -22.24 0.54
N ASP A 44 -6.58 -22.95 1.62
CA ASP A 44 -5.69 -22.40 2.64
C ASP A 44 -4.28 -22.18 2.06
N PHE A 45 -3.55 -21.26 2.69
CA PHE A 45 -2.24 -20.84 2.23
C PHE A 45 -1.21 -21.99 2.19
N GLU A 46 -1.22 -22.90 3.15
CA GLU A 46 -0.26 -24.01 3.21
C GLU A 46 -0.55 -25.06 2.13
N SER A 47 -1.82 -25.42 1.93
CA SER A 47 -2.23 -26.31 0.82
C SER A 47 -1.88 -25.71 -0.54
N ILE A 48 -2.04 -24.40 -0.73
CA ILE A 48 -1.64 -23.73 -1.98
C ILE A 48 -0.11 -23.78 -2.16
N CYS A 49 0.67 -23.51 -1.11
CA CYS A 49 2.12 -23.60 -1.17
C CYS A 49 2.57 -25.03 -1.52
N GLN A 50 1.99 -26.04 -0.87
CA GLN A 50 2.26 -27.44 -1.16
C GLN A 50 1.92 -27.81 -2.61
N ALA A 51 0.75 -27.41 -3.11
CA ALA A 51 0.33 -27.69 -4.49
C ALA A 51 1.19 -26.99 -5.55
N LEU A 52 1.86 -25.89 -5.19
CA LEU A 52 2.75 -25.12 -6.07
C LEU A 52 4.24 -25.47 -5.87
N GLY A 53 4.58 -26.36 -4.91
CA GLY A 53 5.97 -26.67 -4.57
C GLY A 53 6.74 -25.51 -3.92
N LEU A 54 6.04 -24.62 -3.21
CA LEU A 54 6.59 -23.46 -2.52
C LEU A 54 6.77 -23.73 -1.03
N ASP A 55 7.80 -23.15 -0.43
CA ASP A 55 7.94 -23.12 1.03
C ASP A 55 7.08 -21.99 1.63
N PRO A 56 6.05 -22.29 2.43
CA PRO A 56 5.21 -21.27 3.07
C PRO A 56 6.02 -20.35 4.00
N SER A 57 7.10 -20.85 4.62
CA SER A 57 7.96 -20.05 5.50
C SER A 57 8.71 -18.97 4.73
N PHE A 58 9.28 -19.32 3.57
CA PHE A 58 9.92 -18.38 2.66
C PHE A 58 8.98 -17.25 2.23
N ILE A 59 7.75 -17.58 1.84
CA ILE A 59 6.74 -16.57 1.44
C ILE A 59 6.40 -15.65 2.61
N ARG A 60 6.15 -16.21 3.81
CA ARG A 60 5.88 -15.42 5.03
C ARG A 60 7.04 -14.48 5.38
N ALA A 61 8.28 -14.96 5.25
CA ALA A 61 9.49 -14.15 5.49
C ALA A 61 9.62 -12.99 4.49
N GLY A 62 9.36 -13.25 3.20
CA GLY A 62 9.28 -12.21 2.16
C GLY A 62 8.21 -11.17 2.47
N LEU A 63 7.01 -11.66 2.84
CA LEU A 63 5.91 -10.98 3.51
C LEU A 63 6.36 -9.88 4.47
N HIS A 64 6.99 -10.36 5.53
CA HIS A 64 7.41 -9.58 6.68
C HIS A 64 8.51 -8.58 6.35
N ARG A 65 9.51 -8.97 5.54
CA ARG A 65 10.60 -8.09 5.11
C ARG A 65 10.07 -6.93 4.29
N TRP A 66 9.20 -7.22 3.33
CA TRP A 66 8.61 -6.22 2.46
C TRP A 66 7.73 -5.23 3.25
N CYS A 67 6.91 -5.73 4.18
CA CYS A 67 6.04 -4.88 5.00
C CYS A 67 6.86 -3.94 5.90
N SER A 68 7.93 -4.48 6.49
CA SER A 68 8.89 -3.73 7.29
C SER A 68 9.62 -2.65 6.49
N ALA A 69 10.01 -2.96 5.24
CA ALA A 69 10.61 -1.98 4.34
C ALA A 69 9.62 -0.85 4.00
N ARG A 70 8.37 -1.18 3.65
CA ARG A 70 7.34 -0.18 3.34
C ARG A 70 6.96 0.74 4.49
N ARG A 71 7.01 0.25 5.73
CA ARG A 71 6.77 1.10 6.92
C ARG A 71 7.92 2.07 7.19
N ARG A 72 9.14 1.71 6.80
CA ARG A 72 10.34 2.55 6.93
C ARG A 72 10.47 3.57 5.81
N GLU A 73 9.88 3.28 4.65
CA GLU A 73 9.82 4.25 3.57
C GLU A 73 9.03 5.47 4.06
N PRO A 74 9.64 6.68 4.08
CA PRO A 74 8.91 7.87 4.46
C PRO A 74 7.70 7.95 3.53
N ARG A 75 6.48 7.95 4.10
CA ARG A 75 5.21 8.08 3.36
C ARG A 75 5.47 9.12 2.31
N GLN A 76 5.61 8.70 1.05
CA GLN A 76 6.17 9.54 0.00
C GLN A 76 5.43 10.85 0.11
N SER A 77 6.11 11.84 0.68
CA SER A 77 5.50 13.13 0.88
C SER A 77 5.20 13.48 -0.55
N ARG A 78 3.91 13.58 -0.89
CA ARG A 78 3.50 14.53 -1.90
C ARG A 78 3.95 15.84 -1.30
N THR A 79 5.24 16.11 -1.41
CA THR A 79 5.85 17.41 -1.31
C THR A 79 5.11 18.10 -2.42
N VAL A 80 3.97 18.68 -2.06
CA VAL A 80 3.48 19.86 -2.72
C VAL A 80 4.71 20.73 -2.67
N LEU A 81 5.45 20.77 -3.78
CA LEU A 81 6.53 21.70 -3.96
C LEU A 81 5.85 23.05 -3.78
N ARG A 82 5.83 23.53 -2.54
CA ARG A 82 5.30 24.83 -2.17
C ARG A 82 6.38 25.79 -2.61
N TYR A 83 6.41 25.99 -3.93
CA TYR A 83 7.31 26.88 -4.60
C TYR A 83 7.03 28.27 -4.03
N PRO A 84 8.00 28.92 -3.35
CA PRO A 84 7.78 30.19 -2.70
C PRO A 84 7.96 31.32 -3.73
N PHE A 85 7.23 31.31 -4.85
CA PHE A 85 7.10 32.53 -5.63
C PHE A 85 6.09 33.44 -4.92
N ARG A 86 6.62 34.29 -4.04
CA ARG A 86 5.97 35.55 -3.66
C ARG A 86 5.56 36.26 -4.94
N ARG A 87 4.25 36.45 -5.16
CA ARG A 87 3.81 37.55 -6.03
C ARG A 87 4.16 38.85 -5.31
N MET A 88 5.23 39.50 -5.75
CA MET A 88 5.46 40.91 -5.42
C MET A 88 4.26 41.72 -5.96
N SER A 89 3.73 42.59 -5.11
CA SER A 89 2.63 43.48 -5.41
C SER A 89 3.01 44.41 -6.56
N GLY A 90 2.46 44.16 -7.75
CA GLY A 90 2.48 45.10 -8.86
C GLY A 90 1.35 46.09 -8.66
N THR A 91 1.64 47.21 -8.01
CA THR A 91 0.79 48.39 -7.90
C THR A 91 0.35 48.80 -9.32
N ARG A 92 -0.93 48.58 -9.65
CA ARG A 92 -1.53 49.10 -10.89
C ARG A 92 -1.82 50.57 -10.67
N HIS A 93 -1.03 51.44 -11.30
CA HIS A 93 -1.46 52.80 -11.59
C HIS A 93 -2.76 52.73 -12.41
N MET A 94 -3.85 53.29 -11.89
CA MET A 94 -5.02 53.63 -12.69
C MET A 94 -4.74 54.98 -13.34
N ILE A 95 -4.76 55.02 -14.67
CA ILE A 95 -4.80 56.26 -15.43
C ILE A 95 -6.29 56.52 -15.68
N SER A 96 -6.89 57.45 -14.93
CA SER A 96 -8.22 57.97 -15.26
C SER A 96 -8.09 58.86 -16.49
N ALA A 97 -8.73 58.47 -17.59
CA ALA A 97 -9.03 59.37 -18.69
C ALA A 97 -10.35 60.08 -18.36
N VAL A 98 -10.28 61.39 -18.18
CA VAL A 98 -11.43 62.30 -18.15
C VAL A 98 -11.80 62.66 -19.58
N SER A 99 -13.09 62.67 -19.90
CA SER A 99 -13.67 63.38 -21.04
C SER A 99 -15.02 63.90 -20.62
#